data_AF-A0A1C6F8P8-F1
#
_entry.id   AF-A0A1C6F8P8-F1
#
_cell.length_a   1.000
_cell.length_b   1.000
_cell.length_c   1.000
_cell.angle_alpha   90.00
_cell.angle_beta   90.00
_cell.angle_gamma   90.00
#
_symmetry.space_group_name_H-M   'P 1'
#
loop_
_entity.id
_entity.type
_entity.pdbx_description
1 polymer ?
#
loop_
_entity_poly.entity_id
_entity_poly.type
_entity_poly.pdbx_seq_one_letter_code
_entity_poly.pdbx_strand_id
1 'polypeptide(L)'
;MSDEFYMPGLSHFENDNGWSGSRGLLCYEIEKPQEGRMRAVTWQGPFCRDYAVEDAEAFFALSEEGVAAMTAWLLQEAEEMNAHPKRTPEECRAHYEKLSRGGT
;
A
#
# COMPACT_ATOMS: atom_id res chain seq x y z
N MET A 1 -11.50 17.76 9.58
CA MET A 1 -10.42 17.39 8.65
C MET A 1 -11.09 16.59 7.56
N SER A 2 -11.01 17.00 6.30
CA SER A 2 -11.66 16.27 5.21
C SER A 2 -11.09 14.85 5.17
N ASP A 3 -11.95 13.83 5.19
CA ASP A 3 -11.61 12.40 5.04
C ASP A 3 -11.17 12.05 3.60
N GLU A 4 -10.78 13.09 2.85
CA GLU A 4 -10.56 13.09 1.42
C GLU A 4 -9.26 12.33 1.14
N PHE A 5 -9.40 11.21 0.45
CA PHE A 5 -8.28 10.41 0.02
C PHE A 5 -7.54 11.16 -1.09
N TYR A 6 -6.35 11.64 -0.79
CA TYR A 6 -5.49 12.30 -1.76
C TYR A 6 -4.61 11.27 -2.49
N MET A 7 -4.63 11.34 -3.82
CA MET A 7 -3.68 10.66 -4.70
C MET A 7 -3.01 11.70 -5.61
N PRO A 8 -1.68 11.65 -5.81
CA PRO A 8 -1.02 12.49 -6.80
C PRO A 8 -1.58 12.25 -8.21
N GLY A 9 -1.54 13.29 -9.04
CA GLY A 9 -1.88 13.18 -10.46
C GLY A 9 -0.82 12.41 -11.27
N LEU A 10 -1.14 12.08 -12.52
CA LEU A 10 -0.27 11.32 -13.43
C LEU A 10 1.16 11.87 -13.52
N SER A 11 1.31 13.20 -13.61
CA SER A 11 2.62 13.85 -13.75
C SER A 11 3.57 13.57 -12.58
N HIS A 12 3.08 13.25 -11.39
CA HIS A 12 3.93 12.81 -10.28
C HIS A 12 4.66 11.51 -10.64
N PHE A 13 3.91 10.55 -11.17
CA PHE A 13 4.41 9.22 -11.53
C PHE A 13 5.26 9.27 -12.81
N GLU A 14 4.87 10.07 -13.80
CA GLU A 14 5.69 10.28 -15.02
C GLU A 14 7.08 10.85 -14.73
N ASN A 15 7.27 11.49 -13.57
CA ASN A 15 8.56 12.01 -13.11
C ASN A 15 9.32 11.01 -12.20
N ASP A 16 9.09 9.71 -12.36
CA ASP A 16 9.77 8.62 -11.64
C ASP A 16 9.65 8.70 -10.11
N ASN A 17 8.54 9.25 -9.61
CA ASN A 17 8.26 9.30 -8.19
C ASN A 17 7.36 8.14 -7.75
N GLY A 18 7.71 7.54 -6.61
CA GLY A 18 6.80 6.65 -5.88
C GLY A 18 5.85 7.45 -4.98
N TRP A 19 4.88 6.76 -4.40
CA TRP A 19 3.95 7.36 -3.43
C TRP A 19 3.58 6.34 -2.36
N SER A 20 3.53 6.75 -1.10
CA SER A 20 3.12 5.87 0.00
C SER A 20 2.11 6.57 0.88
N GLY A 21 1.21 5.80 1.48
CA GLY A 21 0.22 6.35 2.39
C GLY A 21 -0.49 5.28 3.20
N SER A 22 -1.50 5.71 3.94
CA SER A 22 -2.33 4.83 4.74
C SER A 22 -3.77 5.32 4.79
N ARG A 23 -4.71 4.39 4.94
CA ARG A 23 -6.13 4.67 5.17
C ARG A 23 -6.71 3.66 6.16
N GLY A 24 -6.86 4.06 7.41
CA GLY A 24 -7.24 3.17 8.50
C GLY A 24 -6.15 2.12 8.77
N LEU A 25 -6.50 0.84 8.69
CA LEU A 25 -5.58 -0.29 8.83
C LEU A 25 -4.71 -0.52 7.59
N LEU A 26 -5.16 -0.08 6.41
CA LEU A 26 -4.44 -0.22 5.16
C LEU A 26 -3.23 0.71 5.15
N CYS A 27 -2.05 0.14 4.94
CA CYS A 27 -0.87 0.83 4.46
C CYS A 27 -0.63 0.42 3.01
N TYR A 28 -0.11 1.34 2.19
CA TYR A 28 0.19 1.05 0.80
C TYR A 28 1.42 1.81 0.31
N GLU A 29 2.04 1.25 -0.71
CA GLU A 29 3.12 1.88 -1.46
C GLU A 29 2.93 1.64 -2.95
N ILE A 30 3.05 2.72 -3.71
CA ILE A 30 3.11 2.74 -5.16
C ILE A 30 4.58 2.95 -5.49
N GLU A 31 5.19 1.93 -6.07
CA GLU A 31 6.57 1.97 -6.47
C GLU A 31 6.78 2.97 -7.60
N LYS A 32 8.02 3.42 -7.77
CA LYS A 32 8.41 4.19 -8.96
C LYS A 32 8.01 3.41 -10.21
N PRO A 33 7.36 4.05 -11.20
CA PRO A 33 6.92 3.32 -12.38
C PRO A 33 8.07 2.64 -13.10
N GLN A 34 7.82 1.44 -13.62
CA GLN A 34 8.76 0.69 -14.43
C GLN A 34 8.04 0.19 -15.67
N GLU A 35 8.68 0.31 -16.83
CA GLU A 35 8.15 -0.18 -18.12
C GLU A 35 6.72 0.34 -18.42
N GLY A 36 6.43 1.59 -18.05
CA GLY A 36 5.12 2.22 -18.25
C GLY A 36 4.02 1.69 -17.33
N ARG A 37 4.37 1.09 -16.18
CA ARG A 37 3.43 0.55 -15.20
C ARG A 37 3.75 1.02 -13.78
N MET A 38 2.70 1.24 -13.00
CA MET A 38 2.75 1.50 -11.55
C MET A 38 2.41 0.21 -10.83
N ARG A 39 3.30 -0.25 -9.94
CA ARG A 39 3.01 -1.37 -9.01
C ARG A 39 2.57 -0.77 -7.68
N ALA A 40 1.38 -1.14 -7.23
CA ALA A 40 0.88 -0.80 -5.90
C ALA A 40 0.87 -2.06 -5.02
N VAL A 41 1.32 -1.91 -3.79
CA VAL A 41 1.38 -2.96 -2.79
C VAL A 41 0.65 -2.49 -1.55
N THR A 42 -0.14 -3.37 -0.95
CA THR A 42 -0.91 -3.10 0.26
C THR A 42 -0.51 -4.06 1.38
N TRP A 43 -0.61 -3.59 2.62
CA TRP A 43 -0.46 -4.42 3.81
C TRP A 43 -1.24 -3.83 4.97
N GLN A 44 -1.60 -4.67 5.94
CA GLN A 44 -2.15 -4.21 7.21
C GLN A 44 -1.02 -3.69 8.11
N GLY A 45 -1.14 -2.45 8.56
CA GLY A 45 -0.23 -1.85 9.54
C GLY A 45 -0.11 -2.70 10.83
N PRO A 46 0.90 -2.43 11.67
CA PRO A 46 1.54 -1.12 11.84
C PRO A 46 2.93 -0.97 11.23
N PHE A 47 3.48 -2.00 10.60
CA PHE A 47 4.86 -1.96 10.09
C PHE A 47 5.00 -1.09 8.85
N CYS A 48 6.19 -0.51 8.64
CA CYS A 48 6.59 -0.09 7.30
C CYS A 48 6.85 -1.32 6.44
N ARG A 49 6.84 -1.14 5.12
CA ARG A 49 6.86 -2.24 4.15
C ARG A 49 8.01 -3.24 4.37
N ASP A 50 9.21 -2.76 4.70
CA ASP A 50 10.40 -3.60 4.96
C ASP A 50 10.20 -4.69 6.04
N TYR A 51 9.25 -4.48 6.96
CA TYR A 51 8.93 -5.44 8.02
C TYR A 51 7.50 -5.95 7.93
N ALA A 52 6.74 -5.53 6.92
CA ALA A 52 5.36 -5.93 6.75
C ALA A 52 5.25 -7.30 6.06
N VAL A 53 4.08 -7.91 6.21
CA VAL A 53 3.63 -8.97 5.30
C VAL A 53 2.80 -8.28 4.23
N GLU A 54 3.26 -8.29 2.98
CA GLU A 54 2.48 -7.79 1.84
C GLU A 54 1.19 -8.62 1.72
N ASP A 55 0.04 -7.96 1.75
CA ASP A 55 -1.28 -8.60 1.73
C ASP A 55 -1.82 -8.71 0.29
N ALA A 56 -1.61 -7.68 -0.54
CA ALA A 56 -1.93 -7.73 -1.96
C ALA A 56 -0.99 -6.85 -2.81
N GLU A 57 -0.97 -7.13 -4.10
CA GLU A 57 -0.31 -6.31 -5.12
C GLU A 57 -1.19 -6.17 -6.36
N ALA A 58 -1.07 -5.02 -7.04
CA ALA A 58 -1.72 -4.78 -8.31
C ALA A 58 -0.86 -3.90 -9.22
N PHE A 59 -1.07 -4.03 -10.53
CA PHE A 59 -0.33 -3.29 -11.55
C PHE A 59 -1.30 -2.46 -12.39
N PHE A 60 -0.94 -1.20 -12.61
CA PHE A 60 -1.74 -0.25 -13.37
C PHE A 60 -0.89 0.38 -14.47
N ALA A 61 -1.52 0.75 -15.59
CA ALA A 61 -0.83 1.48 -16.65
C ALA A 61 -0.43 2.88 -16.16
N LEU A 62 0.70 3.40 -16.63
CA LEU A 62 1.09 4.79 -16.41
C LEU A 62 0.24 5.70 -17.33
N SER A 63 -1.01 5.92 -16.96
CA SER A 63 -1.97 6.81 -17.64
C SER A 63 -2.95 7.40 -16.63
N GLU A 64 -3.76 8.39 -17.03
CA GLU A 64 -4.79 8.98 -16.16
C GLU A 64 -5.81 7.92 -15.72
N GLU A 65 -6.23 7.05 -16.63
CA GLU A 65 -7.14 5.93 -16.33
C GLU A 65 -6.49 4.93 -15.38
N GLY A 66 -5.18 4.69 -15.52
CA GLY A 66 -4.43 3.83 -14.62
C GLY A 66 -4.34 4.40 -13.20
N VAL A 67 -4.10 5.70 -13.06
CA VAL A 67 -4.11 6.38 -11.75
C VAL A 67 -5.51 6.34 -11.12
N ALA A 68 -6.56 6.54 -11.92
CA ALA A 68 -7.94 6.44 -11.44
C ALA A 68 -8.29 5.01 -11.00
N ALA A 69 -7.92 3.99 -11.78
CA ALA A 69 -8.13 2.58 -11.45
C ALA A 69 -7.37 2.17 -10.19
N MET A 70 -6.11 2.60 -10.05
CA MET A 70 -5.29 2.38 -8.87
C MET A 70 -5.92 3.01 -7.62
N THR A 71 -6.40 4.24 -7.74
CA THR A 71 -7.08 4.96 -6.65
C THR A 71 -8.34 4.23 -6.21
N ALA A 72 -9.18 3.79 -7.16
CA ALA A 72 -10.39 3.03 -6.87
C ALA A 72 -10.07 1.69 -6.18
N TRP A 73 -9.05 0.98 -6.66
CA TRP A 73 -8.59 -0.27 -6.06
C TRP A 73 -8.12 -0.05 -4.62
N LEU A 74 -7.27 0.95 -4.35
CA LEU A 74 -6.80 1.26 -2.99
C LEU A 74 -7.93 1.61 -2.03
N LEU A 75 -8.98 2.29 -2.50
CA LEU A 75 -10.15 2.61 -1.69
C LEU A 75 -10.95 1.35 -1.34
N GLN A 76 -11.12 0.44 -2.30
CA GLN A 76 -11.76 -0.87 -2.05
C GLN A 76 -10.94 -1.72 -1.07
N GLU A 77 -9.62 -1.85 -1.30
CA GLU A 77 -8.71 -2.57 -0.39
C GLU A 77 -8.78 -1.99 1.02
N ALA A 78 -8.88 -0.66 1.15
CA ALA A 78 -9.04 -0.03 2.45
C ALA A 78 -10.37 -0.40 3.10
N GLU A 79 -11.48 -0.39 2.36
CA GLU A 79 -12.79 -0.77 2.90
C GLU A 79 -12.79 -2.22 3.39
N GLU A 80 -12.32 -3.14 2.56
CA GLU A 80 -12.23 -4.56 2.89
C GLU A 80 -11.33 -4.78 4.10
N MET A 81 -10.11 -4.25 4.09
CA MET A 81 -9.16 -4.43 5.19
C MET A 81 -9.63 -3.80 6.50
N ASN A 82 -10.30 -2.65 6.46
CA ASN A 82 -10.86 -2.00 7.65
C ASN A 82 -12.07 -2.75 8.23
N ALA A 83 -12.77 -3.57 7.43
CA ALA A 83 -13.84 -4.44 7.92
C ALA A 83 -13.30 -5.70 8.64
N HIS A 84 -12.02 -6.04 8.43
CA HIS A 84 -11.37 -7.18 9.08
C HIS A 84 -10.77 -6.83 10.45
N PRO A 85 -10.65 -7.80 11.37
CA PRO A 85 -9.95 -7.59 12.64
C PRO A 85 -8.50 -7.15 12.43
N LYS A 86 -8.08 -6.16 13.21
CA LYS A 86 -6.67 -5.75 13.29
C LYS A 86 -5.83 -6.89 13.88
N ARG A 87 -4.64 -7.11 13.32
CA ARG A 87 -3.57 -7.93 13.91
C ARG A 87 -3.28 -7.47 15.34
N THR A 88 -3.26 -8.41 16.26
CA THR A 88 -3.01 -8.14 17.67
C THR A 88 -1.56 -7.68 17.90
N PRO A 89 -1.30 -6.96 19.00
CA PRO A 89 0.07 -6.59 19.38
C PRO A 89 1.00 -7.80 19.53
N GLU A 90 0.48 -8.92 20.03
CA GLU A 90 1.21 -10.18 20.20
C GLU A 90 1.63 -10.78 18.86
N GLU A 91 0.72 -10.84 17.88
CA GLU A 91 1.03 -11.31 16.53
C GLU A 91 2.07 -10.41 15.85
N CYS A 92 1.91 -9.09 15.95
CA CYS A 92 2.88 -8.15 15.40
C CYS A 92 4.27 -8.34 16.03
N ARG A 93 4.35 -8.49 17.35
CA ARG A 93 5.62 -8.73 18.06
C ARG A 93 6.27 -10.03 17.61
N ALA A 94 5.51 -11.12 17.57
CA ALA A 94 6.01 -12.42 17.15
C ALA A 94 6.58 -12.38 15.72
N HIS A 95 5.90 -11.68 14.80
CA HIS A 95 6.38 -11.47 13.44
C HIS A 95 7.72 -10.73 13.41
N TYR A 96 7.82 -9.60 14.11
CA TYR A 96 9.05 -8.81 14.15
C TYR A 96 10.23 -9.57 14.80
N GLU A 97 9.97 -10.33 15.86
CA GLU A 97 10.98 -11.20 16.49
C GLU A 97 11.47 -12.29 15.54
N LYS A 98 10.60 -12.84 14.69
CA LYS A 98 11.00 -13.81 13.65
C LYS A 98 11.91 -13.16 12.60
N LEU A 99 11.52 -11.98 12.09
CA LEU A 99 12.32 -11.23 11.10
C LEU A 99 13.69 -10.84 11.65
N SER A 100 13.75 -10.25 12.85
CA SER A 100 15.00 -9.77 13.47
C SER A 100 16.00 -10.88 13.78
N ARG A 101 15.55 -12.13 13.90
CA ARG A 101 16.42 -13.31 14.12
C ARG A 101 16.92 -13.96 12.83
N GLY A 102 16.67 -13.35 11.66
CA GLY A 102 17.13 -13.83 10.36
C GLY A 102 16.28 -14.96 9.75
N GLY A 103 15.04 -15.13 10.22
CA GLY A 103 14.12 -16.13 9.67
C GLY A 103 13.37 -15.60 8.46
N THR A 104 13.88 -15.88 7.25
CA THR A 104 13.07 -15.92 6.02
C THR A 104 12.05 -17.05 6.11
#